data_AF-A0A3L7REN2-F1
#
_entry.id   AF-A0A3L7REN2-F1
#
_cell.length_a   1.000
_cell.length_b   1.000
_cell.length_c   1.000
_cell.angle_alpha   90.00
_cell.angle_beta   90.00
_cell.angle_gamma   90.00
#
_symmetry.space_group_name_H-M   'P 1'
#
loop_
_entity.id
_entity.type
_entity.pdbx_description
1 polymer ?
#
loop_
_entity_poly.entity_id
_entity_poly.type
_entity_poly.pdbx_seq_one_letter_code
_entity_poly.pdbx_strand_id
1 'polypeptide(L)' 'MPRATAMDLCEDYREVVTRLKRLADNLAGAFVVATGDSARALEAELRMFEEAIEVLSGSMLPEAIEECLPSKEC' A
#
# COMPACT_ATOMS: atom_id res chain seq x y z
N MET A 1 0.94 -3.47 27.66
CA MET A 1 1.09 -3.76 26.22
C MET A 1 2.50 -3.37 25.82
N PRO A 2 3.22 -4.17 25.00
CA PRO A 2 4.54 -3.76 24.50
C PRO A 2 4.37 -2.53 23.61
N ARG A 3 5.28 -1.56 23.76
CA ARG A 3 5.28 -0.32 22.99
C ARG A 3 5.89 -0.65 21.62
N ALA A 4 5.08 -0.65 20.57
CA ALA A 4 5.58 -0.79 19.20
C ALA A 4 6.60 0.33 18.93
N THR A 5 7.76 -0.03 18.39
CA THR A 5 8.75 0.96 17.99
C THR A 5 8.32 1.59 16.66
N ALA A 6 8.84 2.78 16.34
CA ALA A 6 8.55 3.42 15.06
C ALA A 6 8.93 2.52 13.88
N MET A 7 10.01 1.73 14.01
CA MET A 7 10.42 0.76 12.99
C MET A 7 9.41 -0.36 12.77
N ASP A 8 8.84 -0.93 13.84
CA ASP A 8 7.83 -1.99 13.74
C ASP A 8 6.59 -1.50 12.97
N LEU A 9 6.13 -0.28 13.29
CA LEU A 9 5.01 0.35 12.59
C LEU A 9 5.29 0.58 11.11
N CYS A 10 6.55 0.83 10.74
CA CYS A 10 6.95 1.07 9.36
C CYS A 10 7.21 -0.22 8.55
N GLU A 11 7.58 -1.29 9.23
CA GLU A 11 7.66 -2.63 8.65
C GLU A 11 6.26 -3.17 8.38
N ASP A 12 5.35 -3.05 9.34
CA ASP A 12 3.91 -3.34 9.18
C ASP A 12 3.31 -2.51 8.04
N TYR A 13 3.68 -1.24 7.94
CA TYR A 13 3.22 -0.35 6.88
C TYR A 13 3.64 -0.83 5.48
N ARG A 14 4.92 -1.15 5.30
CA ARG A 14 5.43 -1.67 4.02
C ARG A 14 4.80 -3.00 3.66
N GLU A 15 4.53 -3.85 4.64
CA GLU A 15 3.84 -5.11 4.41
C GLU A 15 2.40 -4.87 3.94
N VAL A 16 1.66 -3.97 4.57
CA VAL A 16 0.29 -3.60 4.17
C VAL A 16 0.24 -3.07 2.75
N VAL A 17 1.12 -2.12 2.39
CA VAL A 17 1.19 -1.58 1.02
C VAL A 17 1.52 -2.68 0.01
N THR A 18 2.44 -3.58 0.36
CA THR A 18 2.81 -4.71 -0.50
C THR A 18 1.64 -5.68 -0.72
N ARG A 19 0.87 -5.98 0.34
CA ARG A 19 -0.33 -6.83 0.25
C ARG A 19 -1.42 -6.18 -0.61
N LEU A 20 -1.63 -4.87 -0.46
CA LEU A 20 -2.58 -4.12 -1.27
C LEU A 20 -2.20 -4.12 -2.76
N LYS A 21 -0.92 -3.92 -3.09
CA LYS A 21 -0.42 -4.02 -4.47
C LYS A 21 -0.71 -5.40 -5.08
N ARG A 22 -0.42 -6.48 -4.35
CA ARG A 22 -0.72 -7.84 -4.82
C ARG A 22 -2.22 -8.09 -5.05
N LEU A 23 -3.07 -7.52 -4.19
CA LEU A 23 -4.52 -7.63 -4.37
C LEU A 23 -4.99 -6.90 -5.63
N ALA A 24 -4.48 -5.68 -5.87
CA ALA A 24 -4.76 -4.92 -7.09
C ALA A 24 -4.30 -5.68 -8.34
N ASP A 25 -3.09 -6.24 -8.35
CA ASP A 25 -2.57 -7.03 -9.48
C ASP A 25 -3.46 -8.25 -9.79
N ASN A 26 -3.93 -8.95 -8.75
CA ASN A 26 -4.83 -10.09 -8.91
C ASN A 26 -6.20 -9.68 -9.50
N LEU A 27 -6.75 -8.55 -9.04
CA LEU A 27 -8.00 -8.00 -9.55
C LEU A 27 -7.86 -7.52 -11.00
N ALA A 28 -6.70 -6.96 -11.36
CA ALA A 28 -6.41 -6.55 -12.74
C ALA A 28 -6.34 -7.78 -13.65
N GLY A 29 -5.73 -8.88 -13.19
CA GLY A 29 -5.76 -10.16 -13.88
C GLY A 29 -7.18 -10.71 -14.08
N ALA A 30 -8.06 -10.56 -13.09
CA ALA A 30 -9.47 -10.96 -13.19
C ALA A 30 -10.27 -10.04 -14.14
N PHE A 31 -9.97 -8.75 -14.17
CA PHE A 31 -10.59 -7.78 -15.07
C PHE A 31 -10.37 -8.12 -16.55
N VAL A 32 -9.17 -8.59 -16.92
CA VAL A 32 -8.83 -8.98 -18.30
C VAL A 32 -9.81 -10.00 -18.90
N VAL A 33 -10.41 -10.86 -18.06
CA VAL A 33 -11.35 -11.90 -18.49
C VAL A 33 -12.81 -11.61 -18.12
N ALA A 34 -13.07 -10.49 -17.44
CA ALA A 34 -14.42 -10.08 -17.04
C ALA A 34 -15.16 -9.40 -18.20
N THR A 35 -16.49 -9.49 -18.23
CA THR A 35 -17.31 -8.89 -19.29
C THR A 35 -18.58 -8.25 -18.75
N GLY A 36 -19.08 -7.21 -19.41
CA GLY A 36 -20.34 -6.57 -19.05
C GLY A 36 -20.27 -5.90 -17.68
N ASP A 37 -21.30 -6.08 -16.86
CA ASP A 37 -21.42 -5.38 -15.57
C ASP A 37 -20.35 -5.81 -14.56
N SER A 38 -19.84 -7.05 -14.66
CA SER A 38 -18.74 -7.50 -13.78
C SER A 38 -17.44 -6.78 -14.07
N ALA A 39 -17.14 -6.48 -15.34
CA ALA A 39 -15.96 -5.71 -15.72
C ALA A 39 -16.03 -4.28 -15.17
N ARG A 40 -17.20 -3.62 -15.26
CA ARG A 40 -17.38 -2.26 -14.69
C ARG A 40 -17.24 -2.23 -13.17
N ALA A 41 -17.73 -3.25 -12.48
CA ALA A 41 -17.57 -3.36 -11.03
C ALA A 41 -16.10 -3.55 -10.65
N LEU A 42 -15.38 -4.45 -11.35
CA LEU A 42 -13.95 -4.67 -11.17
C LEU A 42 -13.12 -3.41 -11.46
N GLU A 43 -13.46 -2.65 -12.49
CA GLU A 43 -12.79 -1.38 -12.81
C GLU A 43 -12.95 -0.35 -11.67
N ALA A 44 -14.15 -0.22 -11.09
CA ALA A 44 -14.39 0.67 -9.98
C ALA A 44 -13.63 0.24 -8.71
N GLU A 45 -13.58 -1.06 -8.43
CA GLU A 45 -12.80 -1.60 -7.31
C GLU A 45 -11.30 -1.37 -7.50
N LEU A 46 -10.76 -1.67 -8.69
CA LEU A 46 -9.35 -1.43 -9.01
C LEU A 46 -8.95 0.02 -8.81
N ARG A 47 -9.77 0.96 -9.26
CA ARG A 47 -9.51 2.39 -9.08
C ARG A 47 -9.46 2.80 -7.60
N MET A 48 -10.33 2.25 -6.76
CA MET A 48 -10.29 2.50 -5.32
C MET A 48 -8.99 1.95 -4.69
N PHE A 49 -8.52 0.78 -5.14
CA PHE A 49 -7.24 0.23 -4.67
C PHE A 49 -6.05 1.06 -5.12
N GLU A 50 -6.03 1.53 -6.37
CA GLU A 50 -4.98 2.41 -6.88
C GLU A 50 -4.91 3.72 -6.08
N GLU A 51 -6.05 4.39 -5.85
CA GLU A 51 -6.11 5.61 -5.03
C GLU A 51 -5.65 5.35 -3.58
N ALA A 52 -6.06 4.22 -2.98
CA ALA A 52 -5.61 3.86 -1.63
C ALA A 52 -4.09 3.58 -1.58
N ILE A 53 -3.54 2.91 -2.58
CA ILE A 53 -2.10 2.65 -2.68
C ILE A 53 -1.34 3.97 -2.91
N GLU A 54 -1.86 4.90 -3.70
CA GLU A 54 -1.25 6.21 -3.93
C GLU A 54 -1.22 7.03 -2.64
N VAL A 55 -2.35 7.11 -1.91
CA VAL A 55 -2.41 7.80 -0.62
C VAL A 55 -1.42 7.19 0.37
N LEU A 56 -1.37 5.86 0.47
CA LEU A 56 -0.45 5.18 1.38
C LEU A 56 1.02 5.29 0.91
N SER A 57 1.29 5.26 -0.39
CA SER A 57 2.66 5.37 -0.90
C SER A 57 3.17 6.82 -0.84
N GLY A 58 2.27 7.80 -0.96
CA GLY A 58 2.56 9.24 -0.94
C GLY A 58 2.46 9.89 0.45
N SER A 59 1.80 9.25 1.42
CA SER A 59 1.86 9.69 2.81
C SER A 59 3.25 9.40 3.37
N MET A 60 4.15 10.39 3.20
CA MET A 60 5.38 10.79 3.91
C MET A 60 5.90 9.93 5.08
N LEU A 61 5.80 8.61 5.03
CA LEU A 61 6.42 7.73 6.02
C LEU A 61 7.90 7.54 5.73
N PRO A 62 8.38 7.35 4.48
CA PRO A 62 9.81 7.14 4.24
C PRO A 62 10.68 8.30 4.74
N GLU A 63 10.28 9.54 4.43
CA GLU A 63 11.03 10.76 4.82
C GLU A 63 10.92 11.06 6.33
N ALA A 64 9.74 10.84 6.94
CA ALA A 64 9.57 10.99 8.38
C ALA A 64 10.32 9.91 9.19
N ILE A 65 10.54 8.72 8.61
CA ILE A 65 11.36 7.66 9.21
C ILE A 65 12.84 8.01 9.11
N GLU A 66 13.31 8.58 7.99
CA GLU A 66 14.70 9.06 7.86
C GLU A 66 15.01 10.19 8.86
N GLU A 67 14.07 11.09 9.16
CA GLU A 67 14.22 12.08 10.23
C GLU A 67 14.23 11.47 11.65
N CYS A 68 13.59 10.31 11.85
CA CYS A 68 13.54 9.60 13.14
C CYS A 68 14.69 8.61 13.35
N LEU A 69 15.46 8.28 12.32
CA LEU A 69 16.68 7.48 12.45
C LEU A 69 17.82 8.44 12.81
N PRO A 70 18.44 8.32 14.01
CA PRO A 70 19.56 9.17 14.35
C PRO A 70 20.66 8.94 13.31
N SER A 71 21.02 10.00 12.58
CA SER A 71 22.20 10.05 11.74
C SER A 71 23.34 9.39 12.50
N LYS A 72 23.79 8.23 12.03
CA LYS A 72 25.08 7.71 12.44
C LYS A 72 26.12 8.66 11.88
N GLU A 73 26.45 9.68 12.66
CA GLU A 73 27.74 10.34 12.56
C GLU A 73 28.81 9.23 12.62
N CYS A 74 29.59 9.14 11.56
CA CYS A 74 30.80 8.34 11.50
C CYS A 74 31.89 9.22 10.90
#